data_AF-J9D481-F1
#
_entry.id   AF-J9D481-F1
#
_cell.length_a   1.000
_cell.length_b   1.000
_cell.length_c   1.000
_cell.angle_alpha   90.00
_cell.angle_beta   90.00
_cell.angle_gamma   90.00
#
_symmetry.space_group_name_H-M   'P 1'
#
loop_
_entity.id
_entity.type
_entity.pdbx_description
1 polymer ?
#
loop_
_entity_poly.entity_id
_entity_poly.type
_entity_poly.pdbx_seq_one_letter_code
_entity_poly.pdbx_strand_id
1 'polypeptide(L)'
;MNQLSDIGIYEFVNEPVNFKGAFTLKEKYEDFIVKEITSEGVVTDNFFIDFEKLKETIMYFRQFYNKIEEGTSINSDILCSNIEQVKAFDDKLLDYIANEEDKNLKFCEIFELKEPSNFKFLTINEKTKEKRKEIHDQSKYHPFYSVKNVENNTLEISFDSDKLNTFRCTMKKINRDTIEACNVIASMLKIPREKICFAGNKDKRAITYQEITIEKVRFIDLYKLTFNCYKNNDKITLYNLRKTSLKAKLGNLIGNRFIIRIKPNQESFNEINNVSINNLVEKENIINQLFNNSADDQEAYQNEAGSEKMTVDEVNSKRMKIQTSANTIYDSKNHKNRLKELKKERLEKGFINYFGHQRFGSNMNNHIVGKHLINKEFDQAFDEIMKIGQFDSETVKKAKELYNSKNFSEAFDSFPLRNKVERCICKGKMKNLEFYKIIKNIQRETIMLYHHSYQSYKFNIKLSNLVQEARKSGNLNDLYDKELEIEAENTKHTKGYTRNVIKHFKNHNLVHNDDYVEVFFDLDSSTYATIALRELIGDDVYFCK
;
A
#
# COMPACT_ATOMS: atom_id res chain seq x y z
N MET A 1 22.89 12.33 -4.80
CA MET A 1 22.26 13.44 -4.05
C MET A 1 20.98 12.91 -3.43
N ASN A 2 20.81 13.08 -2.11
CA ASN A 2 19.70 12.48 -1.34
C ASN A 2 18.37 13.14 -1.71
N GLN A 3 17.63 12.49 -2.60
CA GLN A 3 16.34 12.93 -3.14
C GLN A 3 15.26 13.24 -2.08
N LEU A 4 15.39 12.72 -0.84
CA LEU A 4 14.42 12.94 0.23
C LEU A 4 14.64 14.25 1.02
N SER A 5 15.86 14.79 1.04
CA SER A 5 16.10 16.08 1.70
C SER A 5 15.38 17.22 0.99
N ASP A 6 15.27 17.14 -0.34
CA ASP A 6 14.59 18.15 -1.15
C ASP A 6 13.09 18.27 -0.82
N ILE A 7 12.53 17.29 -0.10
CA ILE A 7 11.12 17.26 0.33
C ILE A 7 10.96 17.29 1.85
N GLY A 8 11.99 17.71 2.59
CA GLY A 8 11.91 17.97 4.02
C GLY A 8 11.96 16.73 4.91
N ILE A 9 12.55 15.63 4.46
CA ILE A 9 12.65 14.39 5.23
C ILE A 9 14.10 14.20 5.66
N TYR A 10 14.41 14.53 6.92
CA TYR A 10 15.77 14.48 7.45
C TYR A 10 15.88 13.48 8.62
N GLU A 11 14.94 13.59 9.56
CA GLU A 11 15.10 12.99 10.88
C GLU A 11 14.64 11.54 10.97
N PHE A 12 15.08 10.86 12.03
CA PHE A 12 14.67 9.52 12.47
C PHE A 12 14.23 9.59 13.94
N VAL A 13 13.48 8.61 14.46
CA VAL A 13 13.24 8.47 15.90
C VAL A 13 14.38 7.70 16.57
N ASN A 14 14.73 6.57 15.98
CA ASN A 14 15.86 5.73 16.32
C ASN A 14 17.17 6.39 15.84
N GLU A 15 18.26 6.03 16.48
CA GLU A 15 19.59 6.35 15.95
C GLU A 15 19.75 5.73 14.55
N PRO A 16 20.21 6.50 13.55
CA PRO A 16 20.49 5.99 12.21
C PRO A 16 21.51 4.86 12.26
N VAL A 17 21.36 3.89 11.37
CA VAL A 17 22.36 2.82 11.25
C VAL A 17 23.28 3.18 10.08
N ASN A 18 24.59 3.04 10.25
CA ASN A 18 25.58 3.52 9.28
C ASN A 18 25.76 2.58 8.07
N PHE A 19 24.66 2.11 7.49
CA PHE A 19 24.62 1.16 6.38
C PHE A 19 23.97 1.76 5.13
N LYS A 20 24.60 2.79 4.58
CA LYS A 20 24.07 3.49 3.40
C LYS A 20 23.83 2.55 2.22
N GLY A 21 22.59 2.45 1.77
CA GLY A 21 22.19 1.65 0.61
C GLY A 21 22.40 0.14 0.79
N ALA A 22 22.50 -0.35 2.02
CA ALA A 22 22.83 -1.75 2.31
C ALA A 22 21.67 -2.73 2.10
N PHE A 23 20.45 -2.24 1.93
CA PHE A 23 19.26 -3.06 1.74
C PHE A 23 18.50 -2.67 0.49
N THR A 24 17.92 -3.66 -0.15
CA THR A 24 17.06 -3.51 -1.32
C THR A 24 15.64 -3.87 -0.93
N LEU A 25 14.68 -3.00 -1.27
CA LEU A 25 13.26 -3.29 -1.15
C LEU A 25 12.59 -3.49 -2.52
N LYS A 26 11.57 -4.34 -2.53
CA LYS A 26 10.76 -4.65 -3.73
C LYS A 26 11.60 -5.14 -4.92
N GLU A 27 12.71 -5.84 -4.67
CA GLU A 27 13.48 -6.51 -5.72
C GLU A 27 12.52 -7.33 -6.59
N LYS A 28 11.71 -8.18 -5.95
CA LYS A 28 10.54 -8.83 -6.53
C LYS A 28 9.27 -8.21 -5.95
N TYR A 29 8.15 -8.23 -6.69
CA TYR A 29 6.88 -7.71 -6.16
C TYR A 29 6.30 -8.61 -5.07
N GLU A 30 6.71 -9.88 -5.02
CA GLU A 30 6.38 -10.87 -4.00
C GLU A 30 7.00 -10.53 -2.64
N ASP A 31 8.09 -9.76 -2.61
CA ASP A 31 8.74 -9.32 -1.38
C ASP A 31 7.94 -8.22 -0.66
N PHE A 32 6.82 -7.79 -1.22
CA PHE A 32 5.99 -6.71 -0.68
C PHE A 32 4.50 -7.06 -0.78
N ILE A 33 3.96 -7.53 0.33
CA ILE A 33 2.55 -7.90 0.45
C ILE A 33 1.82 -6.84 1.28
N VAL A 34 0.67 -6.40 0.79
CA VAL A 34 -0.20 -5.45 1.48
C VAL A 34 -1.59 -6.07 1.65
N LYS A 35 -2.08 -6.15 2.88
CA LYS A 35 -3.45 -6.58 3.19
C LYS A 35 -4.21 -5.42 3.82
N GLU A 36 -5.35 -5.07 3.27
CA GLU A 36 -6.20 -4.02 3.84
C GLU A 36 -6.77 -4.48 5.19
N ILE A 37 -6.84 -3.53 6.13
CA ILE A 37 -7.58 -3.68 7.38
C ILE A 37 -8.88 -2.90 7.18
N THR A 38 -9.97 -3.66 7.02
CA THR A 38 -11.31 -3.12 6.72
C THR A 38 -11.79 -2.18 7.84
N SER A 39 -12.88 -1.44 7.60
CA SER A 39 -13.53 -0.63 8.64
C SER A 39 -14.06 -1.46 9.82
N GLU A 40 -14.17 -2.78 9.66
CA GLU A 40 -14.62 -3.74 10.68
C GLU A 40 -13.44 -4.34 11.47
N GLY A 41 -12.20 -3.91 11.22
CA GLY A 41 -11.01 -4.45 11.90
C GLY A 41 -10.51 -5.78 11.33
N VAL A 42 -11.15 -6.31 10.30
CA VAL A 42 -10.76 -7.56 9.66
C VAL A 42 -9.63 -7.31 8.66
N VAL A 43 -8.55 -8.08 8.78
CA VAL A 43 -7.46 -8.12 7.78
C VAL A 43 -7.91 -8.98 6.61
N THR A 44 -7.89 -8.44 5.39
CA THR A 44 -8.33 -9.17 4.21
C THR A 44 -7.57 -10.48 4.00
N ASP A 45 -8.31 -11.55 3.71
CA ASP A 45 -7.84 -12.92 3.53
C ASP A 45 -7.86 -13.36 2.04
N ASN A 46 -7.66 -14.66 1.80
CA ASN A 46 -7.57 -15.25 0.46
C ASN A 46 -8.36 -16.58 0.34
N PHE A 47 -9.44 -16.72 1.09
CA PHE A 47 -10.38 -17.84 0.95
C PHE A 47 -11.53 -17.43 0.02
N PHE A 48 -11.97 -18.26 -0.93
CA PHE A 48 -13.03 -17.86 -1.87
C PHE A 48 -14.36 -17.50 -1.19
N ILE A 49 -14.72 -18.26 -0.15
CA ILE A 49 -15.83 -18.00 0.74
C ILE A 49 -15.34 -18.25 2.17
N ASP A 50 -15.94 -17.58 3.14
CA ASP A 50 -15.83 -17.92 4.55
C ASP A 50 -16.58 -19.25 4.81
N PHE A 51 -15.84 -20.35 4.77
CA PHE A 51 -16.40 -21.70 4.89
C PHE A 51 -17.05 -21.96 6.26
N GLU A 52 -16.53 -21.35 7.32
CA GLU A 52 -17.12 -21.47 8.66
C GLU A 52 -18.47 -20.74 8.70
N LYS A 53 -18.54 -19.50 8.20
CA LYS A 53 -19.82 -18.77 8.11
C LYS A 53 -20.81 -19.43 7.17
N LEU A 54 -20.34 -20.04 6.09
CA LEU A 54 -21.19 -20.79 5.18
C LEU A 54 -21.79 -22.02 5.86
N LYS A 55 -20.97 -22.79 6.59
CA LYS A 55 -21.42 -23.94 7.39
C LYS A 55 -22.44 -23.50 8.46
N GLU A 56 -22.13 -22.45 9.22
CA GLU A 56 -23.05 -21.86 10.20
C GLU A 56 -24.38 -21.48 9.55
N THR A 57 -24.34 -20.85 8.37
CA THR A 57 -25.53 -20.44 7.63
C THR A 57 -26.36 -21.63 7.18
N ILE A 58 -25.73 -22.66 6.61
CA ILE A 58 -26.43 -23.89 6.21
C ILE A 58 -27.12 -24.49 7.44
N MET A 59 -26.39 -24.69 8.55
CA MET A 59 -26.94 -25.23 9.79
C MET A 59 -28.09 -24.37 10.35
N TYR A 60 -27.98 -23.04 10.26
CA TYR A 60 -29.01 -22.10 10.67
C TYR A 60 -30.30 -22.22 9.85
N PHE A 61 -30.22 -22.50 8.55
CA PHE A 61 -31.42 -22.73 7.73
C PHE A 61 -31.97 -24.17 7.90
N ARG A 62 -31.09 -25.16 8.14
CA ARG A 62 -31.48 -26.56 8.40
C ARG A 62 -32.46 -26.72 9.55
N GLN A 63 -32.22 -26.01 10.66
CA GLN A 63 -33.11 -26.08 11.83
C GLN A 63 -34.55 -25.66 11.50
N PHE A 64 -34.79 -24.85 10.47
CA PHE A 64 -36.16 -24.48 10.10
C PHE A 64 -36.84 -25.63 9.35
N TYR A 65 -36.22 -26.17 8.30
CA TYR A 65 -36.88 -27.22 7.52
C TYR A 65 -36.89 -28.60 8.20
N ASN A 66 -35.94 -28.91 9.10
CA ASN A 66 -35.99 -30.14 9.90
C ASN A 66 -37.17 -30.13 10.89
N LYS A 67 -37.42 -29.00 11.55
CA LYS A 67 -38.58 -28.85 12.47
C LYS A 67 -39.92 -29.02 11.76
N ILE A 68 -39.98 -28.67 10.47
CA ILE A 68 -41.19 -28.86 9.67
C ILE A 68 -41.43 -30.35 9.36
N GLU A 69 -40.37 -31.12 9.07
CA GLU A 69 -40.46 -32.58 8.88
C GLU A 69 -40.87 -33.32 10.15
N GLU A 70 -40.46 -32.81 11.32
CA GLU A 70 -40.85 -33.33 12.63
C GLU A 70 -42.32 -33.00 13.00
N GLY A 71 -43.07 -32.31 12.13
CA GLY A 71 -44.49 -32.00 12.35
C GLY A 71 -44.74 -30.97 13.46
N THR A 72 -43.71 -30.20 13.86
CA THR A 72 -43.84 -29.17 14.89
C THR A 72 -44.46 -27.89 14.31
N SER A 73 -45.30 -27.20 15.10
CA SER A 73 -45.99 -25.97 14.65
C SER A 73 -45.00 -24.82 14.45
N ILE A 74 -44.42 -24.73 13.26
CA ILE A 74 -43.90 -23.49 12.73
C ILE A 74 -45.02 -22.88 11.88
N ASN A 75 -45.26 -21.58 12.00
CA ASN A 75 -46.08 -20.83 11.04
C ASN A 75 -45.35 -20.82 9.68
N SER A 76 -45.41 -21.94 8.97
CA SER A 76 -44.72 -22.17 7.70
C SER A 76 -45.57 -23.10 6.83
N ASP A 77 -46.11 -22.56 5.74
CA ASP A 77 -46.63 -23.38 4.64
C ASP A 77 -45.47 -23.74 3.70
N ILE A 78 -45.25 -25.04 3.46
CA ILE A 78 -44.27 -25.51 2.48
C ILE A 78 -44.89 -25.64 1.10
N LEU A 79 -44.08 -25.38 0.08
CA LEU A 79 -44.14 -26.12 -1.18
C LEU A 79 -43.21 -27.35 -1.04
N CYS A 80 -43.69 -28.48 -0.47
CA CYS A 80 -42.87 -29.62 0.01
C CYS A 80 -41.84 -30.18 -0.99
N SER A 81 -42.04 -30.02 -2.30
CA SER A 81 -41.22 -30.67 -3.34
C SER A 81 -39.80 -30.10 -3.51
N ASN A 82 -39.46 -28.98 -2.87
CA ASN A 82 -38.20 -28.26 -3.11
C ASN A 82 -37.15 -28.41 -1.98
N ILE A 83 -37.55 -28.85 -0.78
CA ILE A 83 -36.63 -28.98 0.37
C ILE A 83 -35.56 -30.04 0.10
N GLU A 84 -35.93 -31.17 -0.52
CA GLU A 84 -34.98 -32.24 -0.87
C GLU A 84 -33.87 -31.74 -1.80
N GLN A 85 -34.20 -30.87 -2.76
CA GLN A 85 -33.23 -30.26 -3.68
C GLN A 85 -32.26 -29.34 -2.93
N VAL A 86 -32.77 -28.55 -1.98
CA VAL A 86 -31.94 -27.68 -1.12
C VAL A 86 -31.02 -28.51 -0.24
N LYS A 87 -31.55 -29.54 0.43
CA LYS A 87 -30.76 -30.46 1.27
C LYS A 87 -29.63 -31.10 0.47
N ALA A 88 -29.95 -31.67 -0.70
CA ALA A 88 -28.96 -32.29 -1.57
C ALA A 88 -27.86 -31.30 -2.01
N PHE A 89 -28.21 -30.03 -2.25
CA PHE A 89 -27.22 -28.99 -2.57
C PHE A 89 -26.36 -28.65 -1.35
N ASP A 90 -26.98 -28.39 -0.21
CA ASP A 90 -26.30 -28.04 1.04
C ASP A 90 -25.39 -29.18 1.54
N ASP A 91 -25.82 -30.44 1.43
CA ASP A 91 -25.02 -31.61 1.83
C ASP A 91 -23.75 -31.71 0.98
N LYS A 92 -23.88 -31.55 -0.35
CA LYS A 92 -22.70 -31.47 -1.24
C LYS A 92 -21.76 -30.34 -0.85
N LEU A 93 -22.30 -29.20 -0.44
CA LEU A 93 -21.52 -28.04 -0.01
C LEU A 93 -20.86 -28.25 1.36
N LEU A 94 -21.46 -29.02 2.26
CA LEU A 94 -20.87 -29.38 3.56
C LEU A 94 -19.79 -30.46 3.42
N ASP A 95 -20.05 -31.51 2.65
CA ASP A 95 -19.07 -32.56 2.34
C ASP A 95 -17.81 -31.95 1.73
N TYR A 96 -18.01 -30.94 0.89
CA TYR A 96 -16.94 -30.14 0.35
C TYR A 96 -16.10 -29.43 1.42
N ILE A 97 -16.76 -28.69 2.31
CA ILE A 97 -16.11 -27.91 3.38
C ILE A 97 -15.28 -28.82 4.30
N ALA A 98 -15.74 -30.06 4.51
CA ALA A 98 -15.09 -31.04 5.38
C ALA A 98 -13.76 -31.58 4.81
N ASN A 99 -13.54 -31.52 3.50
CA ASN A 99 -12.32 -32.05 2.87
C ASN A 99 -11.22 -30.97 2.81
N GLU A 100 -10.21 -31.08 3.70
CA GLU A 100 -9.21 -30.02 3.88
C GLU A 100 -8.18 -29.89 2.76
N GLU A 101 -7.94 -30.96 1.99
CA GLU A 101 -7.04 -30.91 0.85
C GLU A 101 -7.67 -30.11 -0.30
N ASP A 102 -7.06 -28.95 -0.54
CA ASP A 102 -7.31 -28.06 -1.66
C ASP A 102 -8.72 -27.44 -1.71
N LYS A 103 -9.16 -26.88 -0.56
CA LYS A 103 -10.44 -26.15 -0.39
C LYS A 103 -10.68 -25.05 -1.44
N ASN A 104 -9.67 -24.64 -2.19
CA ASN A 104 -9.78 -23.64 -3.25
C ASN A 104 -10.00 -24.27 -4.64
N LEU A 105 -9.24 -25.31 -5.02
CA LEU A 105 -9.42 -25.98 -6.32
C LEU A 105 -10.76 -26.69 -6.41
N LYS A 106 -11.16 -27.44 -5.38
CA LYS A 106 -12.40 -28.21 -5.47
C LYS A 106 -13.64 -27.28 -5.41
N PHE A 107 -13.54 -26.05 -4.88
CA PHE A 107 -14.68 -25.12 -4.72
C PHE A 107 -15.15 -24.67 -6.10
N CYS A 108 -14.22 -24.72 -7.04
CA CYS A 108 -14.39 -24.49 -8.45
C CYS A 108 -15.25 -25.56 -9.16
N GLU A 109 -15.37 -26.76 -8.58
CA GLU A 109 -16.15 -27.88 -9.12
C GLU A 109 -17.64 -27.82 -8.70
N ILE A 110 -17.95 -27.15 -7.57
CA ILE A 110 -19.32 -27.02 -7.03
C ILE A 110 -20.30 -26.43 -8.06
N PHE A 111 -19.84 -25.58 -8.98
CA PHE A 111 -20.70 -24.86 -9.91
C PHE A 111 -20.54 -25.32 -11.36
N GLU A 112 -19.88 -26.46 -11.59
CA GLU A 112 -20.14 -27.30 -12.76
C GLU A 112 -21.49 -28.03 -12.64
N LEU A 113 -22.10 -28.00 -11.45
CA LEU A 113 -23.49 -28.40 -11.23
C LEU A 113 -24.44 -27.42 -11.93
N LYS A 114 -25.35 -27.99 -12.72
CA LYS A 114 -26.46 -27.30 -13.41
C LYS A 114 -27.05 -26.20 -12.51
N GLU A 115 -27.05 -24.97 -13.01
CA GLU A 115 -27.60 -23.79 -12.31
C GLU A 115 -28.96 -24.16 -11.69
N PRO A 116 -29.13 -24.07 -10.36
CA PRO A 116 -30.37 -24.47 -9.75
C PRO A 116 -31.48 -23.55 -10.23
N SER A 117 -32.62 -24.14 -10.56
CA SER A 117 -33.79 -23.37 -10.97
C SER A 117 -34.22 -22.46 -9.83
N ASN A 118 -34.73 -21.26 -10.15
CA ASN A 118 -35.20 -20.36 -9.11
C ASN A 118 -36.49 -20.93 -8.50
N PHE A 119 -36.49 -21.16 -7.19
CA PHE A 119 -37.66 -21.67 -6.49
C PHE A 119 -37.74 -21.19 -5.05
N LYS A 120 -38.96 -21.05 -4.56
CA LYS A 120 -39.26 -20.84 -3.14
C LYS A 120 -39.23 -22.19 -2.42
N PHE A 121 -38.65 -22.22 -1.23
CA PHE A 121 -38.59 -23.45 -0.41
C PHE A 121 -39.03 -23.25 1.04
N LEU A 122 -39.05 -22.02 1.55
CA LEU A 122 -39.40 -21.78 2.96
C LEU A 122 -40.10 -20.42 3.16
N THR A 123 -41.10 -20.42 4.03
CA THR A 123 -41.81 -19.22 4.51
C THR A 123 -41.73 -19.19 6.03
N ILE A 124 -41.30 -18.08 6.64
CA ILE A 124 -41.18 -17.94 8.09
C ILE A 124 -41.99 -16.74 8.56
N ASN A 125 -42.97 -16.94 9.43
CA ASN A 125 -43.59 -15.81 10.15
C ASN A 125 -42.78 -15.46 11.39
N GLU A 126 -42.17 -14.27 11.44
CA GLU A 126 -41.35 -13.83 12.57
C GLU A 126 -41.70 -12.40 12.97
N LYS A 127 -42.35 -12.24 14.14
CA LYS A 127 -42.88 -10.97 14.63
C LYS A 127 -41.78 -9.99 15.04
N THR A 128 -40.62 -10.49 15.49
CA THR A 128 -39.54 -9.66 16.02
C THR A 128 -38.64 -9.13 14.91
N LYS A 129 -38.42 -7.80 14.85
CA LYS A 129 -37.59 -7.16 13.82
C LYS A 129 -36.13 -7.60 13.89
N GLU A 130 -35.62 -7.81 15.10
CA GLU A 130 -34.25 -8.23 15.39
C GLU A 130 -33.98 -9.61 14.79
N LYS A 131 -34.88 -10.57 15.02
CA LYS A 131 -34.80 -11.92 14.43
C LYS A 131 -34.96 -11.91 12.91
N ARG A 132 -35.85 -11.06 12.37
CA ARG A 132 -35.92 -10.89 10.90
C ARG A 132 -34.60 -10.38 10.34
N LYS A 133 -33.97 -9.40 10.99
CA LYS A 133 -32.65 -8.88 10.59
C LYS A 133 -31.58 -9.97 10.66
N GLU A 134 -31.58 -10.79 11.71
CA GLU A 134 -30.68 -11.94 11.86
C GLU A 134 -30.82 -12.93 10.68
N ILE A 135 -32.04 -13.33 10.31
CA ILE A 135 -32.28 -14.22 9.16
C ILE A 135 -31.72 -13.62 7.85
N HIS A 136 -31.94 -12.31 7.64
CA HIS A 136 -31.36 -11.59 6.51
C HIS A 136 -29.82 -11.61 6.54
N ASP A 137 -29.22 -11.34 7.70
CA ASP A 137 -27.77 -11.31 7.87
C ASP A 137 -27.13 -12.69 7.66
N GLN A 138 -27.75 -13.77 8.14
CA GLN A 138 -27.31 -15.15 7.91
C GLN A 138 -27.32 -15.51 6.42
N SER A 139 -28.38 -15.14 5.69
CA SER A 139 -28.50 -15.48 4.26
C SER A 139 -27.38 -14.93 3.36
N LYS A 140 -26.61 -13.92 3.83
CA LYS A 140 -25.57 -13.25 3.04
C LYS A 140 -24.37 -14.14 2.72
N TYR A 141 -24.12 -15.14 3.56
CA TYR A 141 -22.99 -16.06 3.42
C TYR A 141 -23.33 -17.26 2.54
N HIS A 142 -24.61 -17.52 2.27
CA HIS A 142 -25.01 -18.56 1.32
C HIS A 142 -25.03 -18.01 -0.13
N PRO A 143 -24.40 -18.70 -1.10
CA PRO A 143 -24.30 -18.25 -2.49
C PRO A 143 -25.66 -17.89 -3.12
N PHE A 144 -26.68 -18.70 -2.86
CA PHE A 144 -27.95 -18.65 -3.60
C PHE A 144 -29.18 -18.34 -2.76
N TYR A 145 -29.07 -18.29 -1.43
CA TYR A 145 -30.24 -18.00 -0.63
C TYR A 145 -30.62 -16.52 -0.76
N SER A 146 -31.90 -16.29 -0.91
CA SER A 146 -32.48 -14.97 -1.03
C SER A 146 -33.66 -14.87 -0.07
N VAL A 147 -33.59 -13.89 0.83
CA VAL A 147 -34.64 -13.60 1.82
C VAL A 147 -35.35 -12.31 1.42
N LYS A 148 -36.69 -12.34 1.43
CA LYS A 148 -37.54 -11.19 1.14
C LYS A 148 -38.55 -11.01 2.28
N ASN A 149 -38.71 -9.78 2.75
CA ASN A 149 -39.86 -9.44 3.61
C ASN A 149 -41.11 -9.37 2.73
N VAL A 150 -42.14 -10.12 3.12
CA VAL A 150 -43.49 -10.06 2.55
C VAL A 150 -44.46 -9.57 3.64
N GLU A 151 -45.76 -9.62 3.38
CA GLU A 151 -46.78 -9.08 4.29
C GLU A 151 -46.85 -9.84 5.63
N ASN A 152 -47.43 -9.19 6.65
CA ASN A 152 -47.70 -9.77 7.98
C ASN A 152 -46.48 -10.31 8.74
N ASN A 153 -45.34 -9.59 8.67
CA ASN A 153 -44.07 -9.99 9.29
C ASN A 153 -43.54 -11.36 8.82
N THR A 154 -43.87 -11.72 7.58
CA THR A 154 -43.47 -12.98 6.98
C THR A 154 -42.22 -12.79 6.13
N LEU A 155 -41.31 -13.75 6.18
CA LEU A 155 -40.12 -13.85 5.35
C LEU A 155 -40.30 -14.98 4.34
N GLU A 156 -40.00 -14.69 3.09
CA GLU A 156 -39.91 -15.68 2.02
C GLU A 156 -38.44 -15.97 1.73
N ILE A 157 -38.10 -17.26 1.70
CA ILE A 157 -36.75 -17.74 1.43
C ILE A 157 -36.78 -18.58 0.15
N SER A 158 -35.89 -18.21 -0.76
CA SER A 158 -35.78 -18.76 -2.11
C SER A 158 -34.36 -19.13 -2.43
N PHE A 159 -34.22 -20.14 -3.29
CA PHE A 159 -33.01 -20.37 -4.04
C PHE A 159 -33.11 -19.52 -5.31
N ASP A 160 -32.19 -18.57 -5.48
CA ASP A 160 -32.26 -17.58 -6.56
C ASP A 160 -30.86 -17.35 -7.15
N SER A 161 -30.61 -17.96 -8.30
CA SER A 161 -29.34 -17.89 -9.03
C SER A 161 -29.28 -16.68 -9.97
N ASP A 162 -30.42 -16.16 -10.40
CA ASP A 162 -30.52 -15.05 -11.34
C ASP A 162 -30.58 -13.67 -10.68
N LYS A 163 -30.82 -13.61 -9.37
CA LYS A 163 -30.90 -12.34 -8.66
C LYS A 163 -29.61 -11.55 -8.75
N LEU A 164 -29.74 -10.35 -9.31
CA LEU A 164 -28.71 -9.32 -9.25
C LEU A 164 -28.61 -8.82 -7.81
N ASN A 165 -27.42 -8.99 -7.23
CA ASN A 165 -27.11 -8.53 -5.89
C ASN A 165 -25.89 -7.61 -5.92
N THR A 166 -25.60 -7.01 -4.77
CA THR A 166 -24.34 -6.34 -4.52
C THR A 166 -23.48 -7.27 -3.67
N PHE A 167 -22.24 -7.49 -4.10
CA PHE A 167 -21.29 -8.35 -3.42
C PHE A 167 -20.13 -7.55 -2.87
N ARG A 168 -19.75 -7.88 -1.66
CA ARG A 168 -18.49 -7.49 -1.05
C ARG A 168 -17.51 -8.64 -1.22
N CYS A 169 -16.28 -8.34 -1.61
CA CYS A 169 -15.24 -9.34 -1.79
C CYS A 169 -13.85 -8.74 -1.57
N THR A 170 -12.88 -9.62 -1.31
CA THR A 170 -11.46 -9.26 -1.28
C THR A 170 -10.88 -9.43 -2.68
N MET A 171 -10.38 -8.33 -3.27
CA MET A 171 -9.61 -8.38 -4.50
C MET A 171 -8.13 -8.53 -4.19
N LYS A 172 -7.54 -9.64 -4.63
CA LYS A 172 -6.09 -9.81 -4.78
C LYS A 172 -5.68 -9.26 -6.15
N LYS A 173 -4.64 -8.43 -6.19
CA LYS A 173 -3.96 -8.03 -7.43
C LYS A 173 -2.46 -8.16 -7.30
N ILE A 174 -1.79 -8.49 -8.40
CA ILE A 174 -0.34 -8.69 -8.48
C ILE A 174 0.24 -7.73 -9.52
N ASN A 175 1.21 -6.90 -9.12
CA ASN A 175 1.94 -5.99 -10.01
C ASN A 175 1.02 -5.11 -10.91
N ARG A 176 -0.10 -4.63 -10.36
CA ARG A 176 -1.17 -3.93 -11.10
C ARG A 176 -1.75 -2.79 -10.28
N ASP A 177 -2.18 -1.71 -10.94
CA ASP A 177 -2.89 -0.61 -10.27
C ASP A 177 -4.31 -1.02 -9.88
N THR A 178 -4.84 -0.45 -8.79
CA THR A 178 -6.21 -0.75 -8.31
C THR A 178 -7.28 -0.42 -9.36
N ILE A 179 -7.16 0.72 -10.04
CA ILE A 179 -8.13 1.15 -11.07
C ILE A 179 -8.02 0.25 -12.30
N GLU A 180 -6.80 -0.09 -12.72
CA GLU A 180 -6.58 -1.04 -13.82
C GLU A 180 -7.23 -2.39 -13.51
N ALA A 181 -7.04 -2.91 -12.29
CA ALA A 181 -7.66 -4.16 -11.87
C ALA A 181 -9.20 -4.09 -11.90
N CYS A 182 -9.77 -2.99 -11.41
CA CYS A 182 -11.22 -2.77 -11.48
C CYS A 182 -11.73 -2.71 -12.92
N ASN A 183 -11.01 -2.08 -13.85
CA ASN A 183 -11.40 -2.03 -15.26
C ASN A 183 -11.44 -3.43 -15.89
N VAL A 184 -10.46 -4.28 -15.57
CA VAL A 184 -10.41 -5.67 -16.04
C VAL A 184 -11.62 -6.45 -15.52
N ILE A 185 -11.90 -6.37 -14.22
CA ILE A 185 -13.07 -7.04 -13.61
C ILE A 185 -14.38 -6.54 -14.23
N ALA A 186 -14.52 -5.22 -14.39
CA ALA A 186 -15.71 -4.60 -14.99
C ALA A 186 -15.93 -5.09 -16.43
N SER A 187 -14.86 -5.19 -17.23
CA SER A 187 -14.90 -5.71 -18.60
C SER A 187 -15.32 -7.17 -18.63
N MET A 188 -14.77 -8.00 -17.74
CA MET A 188 -15.11 -9.43 -17.66
C MET A 188 -16.56 -9.66 -17.22
N LEU A 189 -17.09 -8.85 -16.30
CA LEU A 189 -18.47 -8.90 -15.85
C LEU A 189 -19.45 -8.14 -16.78
N LYS A 190 -18.95 -7.44 -17.80
CA LYS A 190 -19.74 -6.58 -18.70
C LYS A 190 -20.57 -5.53 -17.95
N ILE A 191 -19.98 -4.91 -16.92
CA ILE A 191 -20.60 -3.84 -16.13
C ILE A 191 -19.81 -2.53 -16.26
N PRO A 192 -20.44 -1.36 -16.03
CA PRO A 192 -19.72 -0.09 -15.91
C PRO A 192 -18.75 -0.12 -14.72
N ARG A 193 -17.57 0.49 -14.86
CA ARG A 193 -16.53 0.56 -13.81
C ARG A 193 -17.06 1.15 -12.50
N GLU A 194 -18.01 2.08 -12.58
CA GLU A 194 -18.60 2.79 -11.44
C GLU A 194 -19.37 1.86 -10.50
N LYS A 195 -19.71 0.65 -10.97
CA LYS A 195 -20.31 -0.42 -10.16
C LYS A 195 -19.31 -1.11 -9.25
N ILE A 196 -18.02 -0.81 -9.38
CA ILE A 196 -16.96 -1.34 -8.53
C ILE A 196 -16.43 -0.23 -7.63
N CYS A 197 -16.66 -0.36 -6.33
CA CYS A 197 -16.25 0.59 -5.29
C CYS A 197 -15.16 -0.03 -4.39
N PHE A 198 -14.27 0.81 -3.84
CA PHE A 198 -13.20 0.39 -2.92
C PHE A 198 -12.81 1.53 -1.98
N ALA A 199 -12.11 1.20 -0.88
CA ALA A 199 -11.76 2.18 0.16
C ALA A 199 -10.47 2.97 -0.13
N GLY A 200 -9.54 2.42 -0.89
CA GLY A 200 -8.34 3.14 -1.34
C GLY A 200 -7.58 2.41 -2.43
N ASN A 201 -6.69 3.15 -3.11
CA ASN A 201 -5.71 2.56 -4.02
C ASN A 201 -4.61 1.85 -3.21
N LYS A 202 -4.04 0.79 -3.78
CA LYS A 202 -2.90 0.06 -3.20
C LYS A 202 -1.71 0.06 -4.16
N ASP A 203 -0.52 -0.18 -3.62
CA ASP A 203 0.73 -0.26 -4.38
C ASP A 203 0.61 -1.09 -5.66
N LYS A 204 1.11 -0.55 -6.78
CA LYS A 204 1.17 -1.28 -8.05
C LYS A 204 2.16 -2.46 -7.95
N ARG A 205 3.43 -2.17 -7.65
CA ARG A 205 4.51 -3.17 -7.52
C ARG A 205 4.44 -3.83 -6.14
N ALA A 206 3.46 -4.72 -5.97
CA ALA A 206 3.19 -5.49 -4.77
C ALA A 206 2.20 -6.63 -5.08
N ILE A 207 2.04 -7.56 -4.14
CA ILE A 207 0.83 -8.38 -4.02
C ILE A 207 -0.08 -7.67 -3.02
N THR A 208 -1.29 -7.28 -3.44
CA THR A 208 -2.19 -6.51 -2.57
C THR A 208 -3.57 -7.16 -2.46
N TYR A 209 -4.11 -7.20 -1.26
CA TYR A 209 -5.46 -7.64 -0.93
C TYR A 209 -6.25 -6.43 -0.41
N GLN A 210 -7.40 -6.17 -1.00
CA GLN A 210 -8.26 -5.05 -0.59
C GLN A 210 -9.73 -5.40 -0.73
N GLU A 211 -10.57 -4.83 0.12
CA GLU A 211 -12.02 -4.99 0.00
C GLU A 211 -12.55 -4.13 -1.15
N ILE A 212 -13.37 -4.74 -1.99
CA ILE A 212 -14.14 -4.08 -3.03
C ILE A 212 -15.63 -4.44 -2.89
N THR A 213 -16.48 -3.61 -3.47
CA THR A 213 -17.91 -3.91 -3.65
C THR A 213 -18.24 -3.88 -5.12
N ILE A 214 -18.98 -4.87 -5.62
CA ILE A 214 -19.42 -5.00 -6.99
C ILE A 214 -20.96 -5.04 -7.01
N GLU A 215 -21.58 -4.06 -7.66
CA GLU A 215 -23.04 -3.90 -7.69
C GLU A 215 -23.71 -4.56 -8.89
N LYS A 216 -24.94 -5.06 -8.67
CA LYS A 216 -25.85 -5.55 -9.70
C LYS A 216 -25.24 -6.65 -10.57
N VAL A 217 -24.66 -7.65 -9.93
CA VAL A 217 -24.12 -8.85 -10.60
C VAL A 217 -24.80 -10.10 -10.04
N ARG A 218 -24.85 -11.18 -10.84
CA ARG A 218 -25.28 -12.48 -10.33
C ARG A 218 -24.12 -13.15 -9.62
N PHE A 219 -24.41 -13.97 -8.61
CA PHE A 219 -23.37 -14.75 -7.93
C PHE A 219 -22.60 -15.62 -8.92
N ILE A 220 -23.32 -16.27 -9.86
CA ILE A 220 -22.73 -17.21 -10.82
C ILE A 220 -21.72 -16.54 -11.76
N ASP A 221 -21.97 -15.31 -12.20
CA ASP A 221 -21.06 -14.57 -13.07
C ASP A 221 -19.79 -14.18 -12.32
N LEU A 222 -19.95 -13.73 -11.07
CA LEU A 222 -18.83 -13.37 -10.18
C LEU A 222 -17.97 -14.59 -9.86
N TYR A 223 -18.61 -15.72 -9.59
CA TYR A 223 -17.94 -16.99 -9.34
C TYR A 223 -17.17 -17.47 -10.58
N LYS A 224 -17.80 -17.50 -11.77
CA LYS A 224 -17.17 -17.92 -13.03
C LYS A 224 -15.92 -17.07 -13.33
N LEU A 225 -16.02 -15.75 -13.14
CA LEU A 225 -14.87 -14.85 -13.26
C LEU A 225 -13.77 -15.25 -12.28
N THR A 226 -14.11 -15.39 -11.01
CA THR A 226 -13.16 -15.71 -9.94
C THR A 226 -12.41 -17.02 -10.22
N PHE A 227 -13.14 -18.05 -10.64
CA PHE A 227 -12.58 -19.34 -11.01
C PHE A 227 -11.63 -19.24 -12.21
N ASN A 228 -12.08 -18.62 -13.30
CA ASN A 228 -11.27 -18.48 -14.50
C ASN A 228 -9.97 -17.73 -14.20
N CYS A 229 -10.06 -16.66 -13.41
CA CYS A 229 -8.90 -15.91 -12.98
C CYS A 229 -7.94 -16.74 -12.12
N TYR A 230 -8.44 -17.56 -11.22
CA TYR A 230 -7.61 -18.45 -10.43
C TYR A 230 -6.93 -19.53 -11.28
N LYS A 231 -7.71 -20.24 -12.11
CA LYS A 231 -7.24 -21.34 -12.97
C LYS A 231 -6.18 -20.89 -13.97
N ASN A 232 -6.36 -19.71 -14.56
CA ASN A 232 -5.43 -19.15 -15.53
C ASN A 232 -4.20 -18.48 -14.87
N ASN A 233 -4.11 -18.51 -13.53
CA ASN A 233 -3.10 -17.80 -12.75
C ASN A 233 -3.05 -16.30 -13.13
N ASP A 234 -4.22 -15.70 -13.27
CA ASP A 234 -4.34 -14.28 -13.57
C ASP A 234 -3.77 -13.46 -12.40
N LYS A 235 -3.25 -12.28 -12.73
CA LYS A 235 -2.76 -11.30 -11.76
C LYS A 235 -3.87 -10.63 -10.94
N ILE A 236 -5.11 -11.11 -11.03
CA ILE A 236 -6.28 -10.64 -10.28
C ILE A 236 -7.04 -11.88 -9.81
N THR A 237 -7.49 -11.91 -8.56
CA THR A 237 -8.40 -12.95 -8.07
C THR A 237 -9.33 -12.35 -7.03
N LEU A 238 -10.58 -12.80 -6.97
CA LEU A 238 -11.54 -12.38 -5.94
C LEU A 238 -11.69 -13.47 -4.90
N TYR A 239 -11.85 -13.06 -3.65
CA TYR A 239 -11.98 -13.91 -2.49
C TYR A 239 -13.11 -13.39 -1.59
N ASN A 240 -13.54 -14.18 -0.62
CA ASN A 240 -14.54 -13.83 0.38
C ASN A 240 -15.82 -13.20 -0.22
N LEU A 241 -16.41 -13.90 -1.19
CA LEU A 241 -17.62 -13.46 -1.89
C LEU A 241 -18.82 -13.48 -0.95
N ARG A 242 -19.34 -12.31 -0.56
CA ARG A 242 -20.51 -12.20 0.34
C ARG A 242 -21.49 -11.13 -0.09
N LYS A 243 -22.79 -11.39 0.08
CA LYS A 243 -23.82 -10.38 -0.24
C LYS A 243 -23.73 -9.21 0.72
N THR A 244 -23.97 -8.00 0.22
CA THR A 244 -24.02 -6.80 1.05
C THR A 244 -25.03 -5.79 0.52
N SER A 245 -25.57 -4.96 1.40
CA SER A 245 -26.35 -3.77 1.04
C SER A 245 -25.51 -2.49 1.03
N LEU A 246 -24.25 -2.56 1.50
CA LEU A 246 -23.38 -1.41 1.68
C LEU A 246 -22.32 -1.35 0.58
N LYS A 247 -22.08 -0.15 0.06
CA LYS A 247 -20.95 0.13 -0.85
C LYS A 247 -19.70 0.46 -0.05
N ALA A 248 -18.56 -0.06 -0.47
CA ALA A 248 -17.27 0.45 -0.04
C ALA A 248 -17.17 1.95 -0.34
N LYS A 249 -16.66 2.72 0.62
CA LYS A 249 -16.50 4.18 0.52
C LYS A 249 -15.03 4.54 0.61
N LEU A 250 -14.59 5.51 -0.21
CA LEU A 250 -13.22 5.99 -0.18
C LEU A 250 -12.86 6.50 1.22
N GLY A 251 -11.69 6.10 1.73
CA GLY A 251 -11.22 6.42 3.07
C GLY A 251 -11.79 5.54 4.18
N ASN A 252 -12.76 4.66 3.90
CA ASN A 252 -13.39 3.80 4.90
C ASN A 252 -12.59 2.49 5.14
N LEU A 253 -11.36 2.64 5.60
CA LEU A 253 -10.48 1.56 6.06
C LEU A 253 -9.76 2.00 7.33
N ILE A 254 -9.43 1.07 8.21
CA ILE A 254 -8.61 1.37 9.38
C ILE A 254 -7.16 1.59 8.95
N GLY A 255 -6.65 0.73 8.06
CA GLY A 255 -5.24 0.73 7.72
C GLY A 255 -4.83 -0.39 6.77
N ASN A 256 -3.54 -0.70 6.77
CA ASN A 256 -2.98 -1.78 5.97
C ASN A 256 -1.95 -2.55 6.80
N ARG A 257 -2.01 -3.87 6.71
CA ARG A 257 -0.95 -4.78 7.13
C ARG A 257 0.07 -4.91 6.01
N PHE A 258 1.32 -4.67 6.31
CA PHE A 258 2.45 -4.89 5.43
C PHE A 258 3.19 -6.15 5.86
N ILE A 259 3.57 -6.98 4.90
CA ILE A 259 4.48 -8.10 5.08
C ILE A 259 5.57 -7.94 4.02
N ILE A 260 6.80 -7.68 4.48
CA ILE A 260 7.88 -7.19 3.63
C ILE A 260 9.13 -8.01 3.90
N ARG A 261 9.77 -8.45 2.82
CA ARG A 261 11.08 -9.09 2.88
C ARG A 261 12.16 -8.07 2.53
N ILE A 262 13.06 -7.86 3.48
CA ILE A 262 14.19 -6.95 3.36
C ILE A 262 15.42 -7.80 3.08
N LYS A 263 16.08 -7.52 1.96
CA LYS A 263 17.26 -8.25 1.49
C LYS A 263 18.48 -7.34 1.48
N PRO A 264 19.69 -7.88 1.66
CA PRO A 264 20.91 -7.11 1.46
C PRO A 264 21.04 -6.68 -0.01
N ASN A 265 21.48 -5.45 -0.25
CA ASN A 265 21.78 -4.94 -1.58
C ASN A 265 23.12 -5.51 -2.06
N GLN A 266 23.13 -6.11 -3.25
CA GLN A 266 24.33 -6.72 -3.85
C GLN A 266 25.21 -5.68 -4.57
N GLU A 267 24.64 -4.58 -5.09
CA GLU A 267 25.34 -3.66 -6.00
C GLU A 267 26.04 -2.49 -5.30
N SER A 268 25.54 -2.04 -4.14
CA SER A 268 26.08 -0.89 -3.40
C SER A 268 27.47 -1.12 -2.78
N PHE A 269 28.04 -2.31 -2.97
CA PHE A 269 29.26 -2.72 -2.31
C PHE A 269 30.55 -2.32 -3.06
N ASN A 270 30.55 -2.26 -4.39
CA ASN A 270 31.80 -2.13 -5.16
C ASN A 270 32.29 -0.69 -5.33
N GLU A 271 31.41 0.31 -5.43
CA GLU A 271 31.83 1.69 -5.75
C GLU A 271 32.11 2.56 -4.53
N ILE A 272 31.28 2.49 -3.48
CA ILE A 272 31.38 3.40 -2.31
C ILE A 272 32.58 3.02 -1.40
N ASN A 273 32.89 1.73 -1.33
CA ASN A 273 33.95 1.22 -0.47
C ASN A 273 35.34 1.29 -1.10
N ASN A 274 35.49 1.17 -2.42
CA ASN A 274 36.82 1.34 -3.04
C ASN A 274 37.36 2.76 -2.80
N VAL A 275 36.50 3.79 -2.90
CA VAL A 275 36.90 5.18 -2.62
C VAL A 275 37.19 5.39 -1.12
N SER A 276 36.33 4.89 -0.23
CA SER A 276 36.49 5.08 1.22
C SER A 276 37.66 4.27 1.81
N ILE A 277 37.89 3.06 1.31
CA ILE A 277 39.02 2.21 1.70
C ILE A 277 40.32 2.80 1.17
N ASN A 278 40.38 3.25 -0.09
CA ASN A 278 41.59 3.89 -0.61
C ASN A 278 41.96 5.14 0.22
N ASN A 279 40.97 5.97 0.57
CA ASN A 279 41.18 7.14 1.43
C ASN A 279 41.64 6.76 2.87
N LEU A 280 41.13 5.66 3.42
CA LEU A 280 41.54 5.19 4.76
C LEU A 280 42.93 4.54 4.74
N VAL A 281 43.25 3.78 3.69
CA VAL A 281 44.58 3.19 3.47
C VAL A 281 45.61 4.29 3.25
N GLU A 282 45.30 5.34 2.49
CA GLU A 282 46.16 6.53 2.37
C GLU A 282 46.38 7.21 3.72
N LYS A 283 45.31 7.43 4.51
CA LYS A 283 45.43 8.00 5.86
C LYS A 283 46.22 7.12 6.82
N GLU A 284 46.03 5.81 6.77
CA GLU A 284 46.77 4.85 7.59
C GLU A 284 48.24 4.78 7.17
N ASN A 285 48.54 4.85 5.86
CA ASN A 285 49.90 4.91 5.34
C ASN A 285 50.62 6.20 5.77
N ILE A 286 49.95 7.36 5.70
CA ILE A 286 50.49 8.64 6.19
C ILE A 286 50.79 8.56 7.70
N ILE A 287 49.86 8.00 8.48
CA ILE A 287 50.05 7.83 9.94
C ILE A 287 51.17 6.84 10.26
N ASN A 288 51.27 5.73 9.52
CA ASN A 288 52.34 4.75 9.71
C ASN A 288 53.71 5.30 9.26
N GLN A 289 53.76 6.16 8.24
CA GLN A 289 54.99 6.88 7.86
C GLN A 289 55.43 7.84 8.97
N LEU A 290 54.51 8.61 9.55
CA LEU A 290 54.78 9.48 10.70
C LEU A 290 55.28 8.68 11.92
N PHE A 291 54.79 7.45 12.10
CA PHE A 291 55.17 6.57 13.22
C PHE A 291 56.48 5.80 12.98
N ASN A 292 56.78 5.38 11.74
CA ASN A 292 58.03 4.66 11.44
C ASN A 292 59.24 5.59 11.39
N ASN A 293 59.04 6.86 11.04
CA ASN A 293 60.08 7.89 11.13
C ASN A 293 60.39 8.30 12.59
N SER A 294 59.62 7.81 13.58
CA SER A 294 59.73 8.18 15.01
C SER A 294 60.44 7.14 15.89
N ALA A 295 61.12 6.15 15.31
CA ALA A 295 61.75 5.10 16.11
C ALA A 295 62.99 5.56 16.91
N ASP A 296 63.56 6.75 16.60
CA ASP A 296 64.83 7.17 17.20
C ASP A 296 64.83 8.48 18.03
N ASP A 297 63.80 9.32 18.07
CA ASP A 297 63.83 10.53 18.94
C ASP A 297 62.45 10.98 19.45
N GLN A 298 62.35 11.23 20.76
CA GLN A 298 61.13 11.64 21.49
C GLN A 298 60.80 13.14 21.34
N GLU A 299 60.55 13.64 20.13
CA GLU A 299 59.99 15.01 19.98
C GLU A 299 58.84 15.11 18.95
N ALA A 300 57.87 16.00 19.26
CA ALA A 300 56.59 16.17 18.58
C ALA A 300 56.67 16.68 17.11
N TYR A 301 55.82 16.12 16.24
CA TYR A 301 55.83 16.29 14.77
C TYR A 301 55.07 17.52 14.24
N GLN A 302 55.58 18.17 13.17
CA GLN A 302 54.87 19.14 12.31
C GLN A 302 54.20 18.46 11.11
N ASN A 303 53.02 18.92 10.70
CA ASN A 303 52.37 18.54 9.42
C ASN A 303 52.80 19.47 8.26
N GLU A 304 52.74 19.00 7.01
CA GLU A 304 53.05 19.72 5.75
C GLU A 304 52.21 21.00 5.49
N ALA A 305 51.32 21.38 6.40
CA ALA A 305 50.52 22.61 6.34
C ALA A 305 50.86 23.65 7.43
N GLY A 306 51.95 23.49 8.18
CA GLY A 306 52.54 24.61 8.94
C GLY A 306 51.76 25.14 10.15
N SER A 307 50.83 24.38 10.75
CA SER A 307 50.29 24.73 12.08
C SER A 307 49.82 23.51 12.88
N GLU A 308 50.35 23.42 14.11
CA GLU A 308 50.15 22.44 15.21
C GLU A 308 51.02 21.17 15.21
N LYS A 309 51.74 20.99 16.33
CA LYS A 309 52.52 19.80 16.67
C LYS A 309 51.61 18.75 17.33
N MET A 310 51.53 17.54 16.79
CA MET A 310 50.75 16.45 17.41
C MET A 310 51.62 15.58 18.32
N THR A 311 51.05 15.19 19.46
CA THR A 311 51.65 14.27 20.44
C THR A 311 51.47 12.81 20.03
N VAL A 312 52.30 11.91 20.59
CA VAL A 312 52.22 10.45 20.33
C VAL A 312 50.85 9.88 20.72
N ASP A 313 50.24 10.37 21.79
CA ASP A 313 48.90 9.95 22.24
C ASP A 313 47.80 10.37 21.26
N GLU A 314 47.93 11.55 20.64
CA GLU A 314 46.99 12.02 19.62
C GLU A 314 47.10 11.20 18.32
N VAL A 315 48.32 10.81 17.93
CA VAL A 315 48.57 9.91 16.79
C VAL A 315 47.96 8.53 17.05
N ASN A 316 48.19 7.97 18.24
CA ASN A 316 47.60 6.68 18.64
C ASN A 316 46.07 6.73 18.69
N SER A 317 45.48 7.81 19.21
CA SER A 317 44.02 8.03 19.23
C SER A 317 43.43 8.10 17.81
N LYS A 318 44.08 8.82 16.88
CA LYS A 318 43.66 8.87 15.47
C LYS A 318 43.78 7.51 14.79
N ARG A 319 44.86 6.76 15.03
CA ARG A 319 45.05 5.40 14.50
C ARG A 319 43.96 4.45 14.98
N MET A 320 43.63 4.48 16.27
CA MET A 320 42.58 3.64 16.87
C MET A 320 41.19 4.00 16.33
N LYS A 321 40.91 5.28 16.05
CA LYS A 321 39.67 5.71 15.36
C LYS A 321 39.60 5.22 13.91
N ILE A 322 40.72 5.26 13.18
CA ILE A 322 40.81 4.75 11.80
C ILE A 322 40.63 3.24 11.79
N GLN A 323 41.28 2.49 12.69
CA GLN A 323 41.13 1.05 12.81
C GLN A 323 39.70 0.64 13.22
N THR A 324 39.08 1.36 14.15
CA THR A 324 37.66 1.13 14.49
C THR A 324 36.75 1.39 13.28
N SER A 325 37.03 2.44 12.50
CA SER A 325 36.28 2.75 11.27
C SER A 325 36.49 1.68 10.19
N ALA A 326 37.73 1.18 10.03
CA ALA A 326 38.08 0.11 9.10
C ALA A 326 37.44 -1.23 9.50
N ASN A 327 37.41 -1.57 10.79
CA ASN A 327 36.73 -2.75 11.30
C ASN A 327 35.21 -2.66 11.10
N THR A 328 34.60 -1.49 11.28
CA THR A 328 33.18 -1.25 10.97
C THR A 328 32.89 -1.48 9.47
N ILE A 329 33.79 -1.04 8.59
CA ILE A 329 33.71 -1.29 7.15
C ILE A 329 33.89 -2.78 6.83
N TYR A 330 34.79 -3.47 7.53
CA TYR A 330 35.02 -4.90 7.37
C TYR A 330 33.82 -5.73 7.83
N ASP A 331 33.21 -5.42 8.98
CA ASP A 331 31.97 -6.07 9.43
C ASP A 331 30.80 -5.78 8.49
N SER A 332 30.78 -4.61 7.86
CA SER A 332 29.83 -4.29 6.81
C SER A 332 29.97 -5.18 5.56
N LYS A 333 31.12 -5.86 5.33
CA LYS A 333 31.28 -6.84 4.23
C LYS A 333 30.44 -8.11 4.40
N ASN A 334 30.04 -8.44 5.63
CA ASN A 334 29.30 -9.67 5.88
C ASN A 334 27.79 -9.40 5.80
N HIS A 335 27.13 -9.85 4.71
CA HIS A 335 25.68 -9.69 4.52
C HIS A 335 24.86 -10.20 5.73
N LYS A 336 25.34 -11.26 6.41
CA LYS A 336 24.70 -11.78 7.63
C LYS A 336 24.80 -10.81 8.81
N ASN A 337 25.85 -10.01 8.91
CA ASN A 337 25.99 -9.00 9.97
C ASN A 337 25.08 -7.81 9.71
N ARG A 338 24.86 -7.41 8.45
CA ARG A 338 23.91 -6.33 8.10
C ARG A 338 22.46 -6.67 8.48
N LEU A 339 22.00 -7.87 8.14
CA LEU A 339 20.63 -8.28 8.45
C LEU A 339 20.39 -8.30 9.97
N LYS A 340 21.37 -8.75 10.77
CA LYS A 340 21.31 -8.77 12.24
C LYS A 340 21.08 -7.38 12.87
N GLU A 341 21.48 -6.31 12.19
CA GLU A 341 21.30 -4.94 12.68
C GLU A 341 19.85 -4.45 12.55
N LEU A 342 19.00 -5.15 11.78
CA LEU A 342 17.55 -4.96 11.79
C LEU A 342 16.94 -5.58 13.06
N LYS A 343 17.04 -4.83 14.15
CA LYS A 343 16.58 -5.25 15.47
C LYS A 343 15.09 -4.96 15.66
N LYS A 344 14.40 -5.91 16.29
CA LYS A 344 12.97 -5.80 16.62
C LYS A 344 12.66 -4.57 17.48
N GLU A 345 13.57 -4.17 18.37
CA GLU A 345 13.42 -3.00 19.25
C GLU A 345 13.18 -1.68 18.51
N ARG A 346 13.63 -1.55 17.25
CA ARG A 346 13.40 -0.34 16.45
C ARG A 346 11.93 -0.11 16.13
N LEU A 347 11.13 -1.19 16.10
CA LEU A 347 9.68 -1.13 15.89
C LEU A 347 8.96 -0.55 17.12
N GLU A 348 9.54 -0.63 18.32
CA GLU A 348 8.90 -0.17 19.55
C GLU A 348 8.85 1.36 19.66
N LYS A 349 9.84 2.07 19.08
CA LYS A 349 9.92 3.54 19.13
C LYS A 349 9.01 4.25 18.13
N GLY A 350 8.39 3.53 17.19
CA GLY A 350 7.64 4.15 16.11
C GLY A 350 8.53 4.90 15.11
N PHE A 351 7.92 5.80 14.33
CA PHE A 351 8.56 6.55 13.24
C PHE A 351 7.95 7.94 13.08
N ILE A 352 8.73 8.88 12.54
CA ILE A 352 8.25 10.23 12.24
C ILE A 352 7.28 10.17 11.06
N ASN A 353 6.11 10.79 11.21
CA ASN A 353 4.97 10.60 10.31
C ASN A 353 5.00 11.50 9.06
N TYR A 354 6.13 11.51 8.35
CA TYR A 354 6.32 12.27 7.11
C TYR A 354 5.33 11.84 6.01
N PHE A 355 5.05 12.78 5.10
CA PHE A 355 4.55 12.42 3.77
C PHE A 355 5.70 11.83 2.95
N GLY A 356 5.54 10.60 2.46
CA GLY A 356 6.57 9.91 1.68
C GLY A 356 6.75 10.47 0.27
N HIS A 357 7.85 10.08 -0.39
CA HIS A 357 8.22 10.54 -1.73
C HIS A 357 7.11 10.36 -2.78
N GLN A 358 6.25 9.34 -2.65
CA GLN A 358 5.14 9.09 -3.57
C GLN A 358 4.12 10.24 -3.58
N ARG A 359 4.00 11.00 -2.48
CA ARG A 359 3.15 12.20 -2.41
C ARG A 359 3.60 13.28 -3.39
N PHE A 360 4.90 13.32 -3.66
CA PHE A 360 5.56 14.33 -4.48
C PHE A 360 5.71 13.90 -5.95
N GLY A 361 5.22 12.69 -6.31
CA GLY A 361 5.31 12.15 -7.66
C GLY A 361 6.67 11.51 -7.96
N SER A 362 6.78 10.83 -9.10
CA SER A 362 8.00 10.08 -9.46
C SER A 362 9.23 10.98 -9.59
N ASN A 363 9.07 12.21 -10.08
CA ASN A 363 10.12 13.22 -10.19
C ASN A 363 10.21 14.13 -8.94
N MET A 364 9.41 13.85 -7.89
CA MET A 364 9.32 14.58 -6.61
C MET A 364 9.06 16.09 -6.70
N ASN A 365 8.53 16.58 -7.82
CA ASN A 365 8.30 18.00 -8.06
C ASN A 365 6.83 18.44 -7.96
N ASN A 366 5.90 17.56 -7.58
CA ASN A 366 4.47 17.92 -7.49
C ASN A 366 4.21 19.11 -6.53
N HIS A 367 5.01 19.25 -5.48
CA HIS A 367 4.89 20.36 -4.54
C HIS A 367 5.32 21.70 -5.15
N ILE A 368 6.30 21.69 -6.06
CA ILE A 368 6.76 22.86 -6.82
C ILE A 368 5.65 23.30 -7.77
N VAL A 369 5.05 22.35 -8.51
CA VAL A 369 3.87 22.61 -9.34
C VAL A 369 2.73 23.19 -8.49
N GLY A 370 2.46 22.58 -7.32
CA GLY A 370 1.44 23.04 -6.38
C GLY A 370 1.64 24.48 -5.92
N LYS A 371 2.88 24.86 -5.57
CA LYS A 371 3.27 26.23 -5.19
C LYS A 371 2.91 27.22 -6.30
N HIS A 372 3.37 26.95 -7.52
CA HIS A 372 3.13 27.82 -8.67
C HIS A 372 1.63 27.95 -8.98
N LEU A 373 0.87 26.84 -8.93
CA LEU A 373 -0.57 26.86 -9.15
C LEU A 373 -1.33 27.69 -8.10
N ILE A 374 -0.95 27.61 -6.82
CA ILE A 374 -1.55 28.40 -5.73
C ILE A 374 -1.27 29.90 -5.93
N ASN A 375 -0.04 30.23 -6.32
CA ASN A 375 0.38 31.62 -6.58
C ASN A 375 -0.13 32.19 -7.91
N LYS A 376 -0.81 31.38 -8.74
CA LYS A 376 -1.26 31.73 -10.11
C LYS A 376 -0.11 31.98 -11.10
N GLU A 377 1.06 31.43 -10.80
CA GLU A 377 2.28 31.38 -11.64
C GLU A 377 2.15 30.22 -12.65
N PHE A 378 1.17 30.31 -13.55
CA PHE A 378 0.76 29.16 -14.37
C PHE A 378 1.78 28.74 -15.44
N ASP A 379 2.58 29.68 -15.94
CA ASP A 379 3.69 29.43 -16.85
C ASP A 379 4.76 28.58 -16.18
N GLN A 380 5.21 28.97 -14.98
CA GLN A 380 6.19 28.19 -14.21
C GLN A 380 5.63 26.82 -13.83
N ALA A 381 4.33 26.71 -13.53
CA ALA A 381 3.70 25.43 -13.28
C ALA A 381 3.77 24.49 -14.50
N PHE A 382 3.58 25.03 -15.72
CA PHE A 382 3.67 24.25 -16.96
C PHE A 382 5.09 23.84 -17.28
N ASP A 383 6.05 24.76 -17.09
CA ASP A 383 7.47 24.47 -17.28
C ASP A 383 7.93 23.35 -16.33
N GLU A 384 7.49 23.38 -15.07
CA GLU A 384 7.82 22.34 -14.10
C GLU A 384 7.16 20.99 -14.43
N ILE A 385 5.93 20.98 -14.96
CA ILE A 385 5.29 19.74 -15.44
C ILE A 385 6.05 19.17 -16.66
N MET A 386 6.49 20.04 -17.56
CA MET A 386 7.15 19.67 -18.82
C MET A 386 8.65 19.45 -18.70
N LYS A 387 9.23 19.74 -17.52
CA LYS A 387 10.62 19.45 -17.20
C LYS A 387 10.92 17.97 -17.38
N ILE A 388 12.00 17.66 -18.09
CA ILE A 388 12.45 16.29 -18.32
C ILE A 388 12.91 15.71 -16.98
N GLY A 389 12.20 14.68 -16.53
CA GLY A 389 12.50 13.98 -15.29
C GLY A 389 13.50 12.85 -15.51
N GLN A 390 14.32 12.58 -14.49
CA GLN A 390 15.26 11.45 -14.50
C GLN A 390 14.55 10.11 -14.76
N PHE A 391 13.29 9.99 -14.32
CA PHE A 391 12.53 8.75 -14.35
C PHE A 391 11.45 8.71 -15.43
N ASP A 392 11.47 9.69 -16.34
CA ASP A 392 10.60 9.67 -17.51
C ASP A 392 11.03 8.54 -18.45
N SER A 393 10.06 7.82 -19.02
CA SER A 393 10.35 6.87 -20.11
C SER A 393 10.88 7.61 -21.34
N GLU A 394 11.65 6.94 -22.18
CA GLU A 394 12.24 7.55 -23.38
C GLU A 394 11.21 8.27 -24.27
N THR A 395 10.04 7.67 -24.45
CA THR A 395 8.91 8.28 -25.16
C THR A 395 8.45 9.62 -24.55
N VAL A 396 8.43 9.70 -23.22
CA VAL A 396 8.02 10.91 -22.48
C VAL A 396 9.11 11.97 -22.54
N LYS A 397 10.39 11.58 -22.46
CA LYS A 397 11.53 12.50 -22.64
C LYS A 397 11.45 13.17 -24.01
N LYS A 398 11.34 12.37 -25.08
CA LYS A 398 11.19 12.87 -26.46
C LYS A 398 9.97 13.78 -26.62
N ALA A 399 8.82 13.44 -26.04
CA ALA A 399 7.63 14.28 -26.10
C ALA A 399 7.83 15.63 -25.40
N LYS A 400 8.54 15.66 -24.27
CA LYS A 400 8.90 16.89 -23.55
C LYS A 400 9.92 17.73 -24.32
N GLU A 401 10.90 17.11 -24.99
CA GLU A 401 11.83 17.81 -25.88
C GLU A 401 11.09 18.52 -27.02
N LEU A 402 10.18 17.81 -27.70
CA LEU A 402 9.32 18.40 -28.74
C LEU A 402 8.49 19.58 -28.21
N TYR A 403 7.93 19.45 -27.01
CA TYR A 403 7.22 20.55 -26.35
C TYR A 403 8.12 21.77 -26.12
N ASN A 404 9.35 21.55 -25.62
CA ASN A 404 10.31 22.62 -25.35
C ASN A 404 10.78 23.32 -26.64
N SER A 405 10.85 22.58 -27.75
CA SER A 405 11.09 23.13 -29.10
C SER A 405 9.85 23.80 -29.72
N LYS A 406 8.75 23.93 -28.98
CA LYS A 406 7.46 24.51 -29.43
C LYS A 406 6.72 23.70 -30.51
N ASN A 407 7.09 22.44 -30.71
CA ASN A 407 6.40 21.50 -31.62
C ASN A 407 5.22 20.82 -30.91
N PHE A 408 4.20 21.60 -30.54
CA PHE A 408 3.12 21.13 -29.65
C PHE A 408 2.27 20.00 -30.22
N SER A 409 2.06 19.94 -31.55
CA SER A 409 1.27 18.87 -32.17
C SER A 409 1.97 17.52 -32.08
N GLU A 410 3.25 17.48 -32.47
CA GLU A 410 4.06 16.26 -32.40
C GLU A 410 4.30 15.82 -30.94
N ALA A 411 4.47 16.78 -30.03
CA ALA A 411 4.54 16.50 -28.60
C ALA A 411 3.24 15.83 -28.10
N PHE A 412 2.07 16.38 -28.47
CA PHE A 412 0.78 15.82 -28.10
C PHE A 412 0.61 14.37 -28.55
N ASP A 413 1.00 14.07 -29.80
CA ASP A 413 0.90 12.72 -30.35
C ASP A 413 1.92 11.76 -29.73
N SER A 414 3.10 12.26 -29.37
CA SER A 414 4.16 11.48 -28.73
C SER A 414 3.85 11.12 -27.27
N PHE A 415 3.14 11.97 -26.52
CA PHE A 415 2.77 11.66 -25.15
C PHE A 415 1.80 10.46 -25.08
N PRO A 416 2.08 9.42 -24.27
CA PRO A 416 1.16 8.32 -24.05
C PRO A 416 -0.23 8.80 -23.56
N LEU A 417 -1.31 8.07 -23.88
CA LEU A 417 -2.68 8.45 -23.49
C LEU A 417 -2.90 8.62 -21.98
N ARG A 418 -2.06 7.97 -21.16
CA ARG A 418 -2.06 8.11 -19.70
C ARG A 418 -1.55 9.47 -19.21
N ASN A 419 -0.73 10.18 -19.98
CA ASN A 419 -0.17 11.50 -19.67
C ASN A 419 -1.19 12.61 -20.00
N LYS A 420 -2.34 12.56 -19.31
CA LYS A 420 -3.49 13.41 -19.60
C LYS A 420 -3.21 14.89 -19.38
N VAL A 421 -2.37 15.23 -18.39
CA VAL A 421 -2.03 16.62 -18.05
C VAL A 421 -1.19 17.22 -19.15
N GLU A 422 -0.11 16.54 -19.53
CA GLU A 422 0.84 16.98 -20.55
C GLU A 422 0.14 17.10 -21.91
N ARG A 423 -0.70 16.13 -22.27
CA ARG A 423 -1.54 16.19 -23.47
C ARG A 423 -2.53 17.36 -23.43
N CYS A 424 -3.14 17.64 -22.27
CA CYS A 424 -4.04 18.79 -22.10
C CYS A 424 -3.31 20.11 -22.31
N ILE A 425 -2.09 20.24 -21.77
CA ILE A 425 -1.25 21.42 -21.94
C ILE A 425 -0.88 21.61 -23.42
N CYS A 426 -0.39 20.57 -24.11
CA CYS A 426 -0.06 20.65 -25.54
C CYS A 426 -1.27 21.09 -26.37
N LYS A 427 -2.44 20.47 -26.16
CA LYS A 427 -3.68 20.82 -26.87
C LYS A 427 -4.09 22.27 -26.61
N GLY A 428 -3.89 22.77 -25.40
CA GLY A 428 -4.13 24.16 -25.04
C GLY A 428 -3.20 25.13 -25.78
N LYS A 429 -1.90 24.80 -25.84
CA LYS A 429 -0.88 25.58 -26.54
C LYS A 429 -1.09 25.61 -28.05
N MET A 430 -1.45 24.49 -28.68
CA MET A 430 -1.83 24.42 -30.10
C MET A 430 -2.99 25.37 -30.45
N LYS A 431 -3.92 25.57 -29.50
CA LYS A 431 -5.09 26.44 -29.65
C LYS A 431 -4.83 27.87 -29.17
N ASN A 432 -3.60 28.21 -28.78
CA ASN A 432 -3.22 29.50 -28.19
C ASN A 432 -4.17 29.93 -27.05
N LEU A 433 -4.57 28.98 -26.20
CA LEU A 433 -5.42 29.29 -25.05
C LEU A 433 -4.62 29.97 -23.95
N GLU A 434 -5.26 30.93 -23.28
CA GLU A 434 -4.80 31.48 -22.00
C GLU A 434 -4.52 30.37 -20.97
N PHE A 435 -3.44 30.50 -20.20
CA PHE A 435 -2.99 29.49 -19.23
C PHE A 435 -4.10 29.03 -18.29
N TYR A 436 -4.89 29.97 -17.77
CA TYR A 436 -6.02 29.68 -16.88
C TYR A 436 -7.11 28.80 -17.53
N LYS A 437 -7.36 28.97 -18.84
CA LYS A 437 -8.31 28.11 -19.58
C LYS A 437 -7.78 26.70 -19.74
N ILE A 438 -6.46 26.55 -19.91
CA ILE A 438 -5.80 25.24 -19.97
C ILE A 438 -5.90 24.53 -18.62
N ILE A 439 -5.62 25.24 -17.50
CA ILE A 439 -5.77 24.70 -16.14
C ILE A 439 -7.20 24.22 -15.88
N LYS A 440 -8.21 24.99 -16.30
CA LYS A 440 -9.63 24.59 -16.17
C LYS A 440 -9.99 23.29 -16.89
N ASN A 441 -9.23 22.91 -17.91
CA ASN A 441 -9.42 21.65 -18.64
C ASN A 441 -8.71 20.45 -17.99
N ILE A 442 -7.79 20.69 -17.05
CA ILE A 442 -7.17 19.64 -16.25
C ILE A 442 -8.20 19.14 -15.23
N GLN A 443 -8.21 17.83 -14.98
CA GLN A 443 -9.10 17.22 -13.99
C GLN A 443 -8.87 17.84 -12.61
N ARG A 444 -9.98 18.15 -11.91
CA ARG A 444 -9.96 18.83 -10.61
C ARG A 444 -9.12 18.07 -9.58
N GLU A 445 -9.18 16.75 -9.61
CA GLU A 445 -8.49 15.83 -8.71
C GLU A 445 -6.97 15.93 -8.88
N THR A 446 -6.49 16.14 -10.11
CA THR A 446 -5.07 16.34 -10.41
C THR A 446 -4.57 17.68 -9.87
N ILE A 447 -5.36 18.75 -10.02
CA ILE A 447 -5.03 20.06 -9.43
C ILE A 447 -5.01 19.96 -7.90
N MET A 448 -5.97 19.26 -7.30
CA MET A 448 -5.98 19.00 -5.85
C MET A 448 -4.72 18.26 -5.39
N LEU A 449 -4.26 17.26 -6.15
CA LEU A 449 -3.04 16.51 -5.84
C LEU A 449 -1.81 17.42 -5.75
N TYR A 450 -1.63 18.35 -6.70
CA TYR A 450 -0.53 19.31 -6.67
C TYR A 450 -0.62 20.24 -5.45
N HIS A 451 -1.77 20.84 -5.21
CA HIS A 451 -1.97 21.72 -4.05
C HIS A 451 -1.71 21.00 -2.72
N HIS A 452 -2.23 19.77 -2.56
CA HIS A 452 -1.99 19.03 -1.33
C HIS A 452 -0.55 18.52 -1.21
N SER A 453 0.15 18.30 -2.33
CA SER A 453 1.59 17.99 -2.30
C SER A 453 2.39 19.18 -1.75
N TYR A 454 1.98 20.41 -2.02
CA TYR A 454 2.62 21.60 -1.45
C TYR A 454 2.39 21.74 0.06
N GLN A 455 1.14 21.49 0.53
CA GLN A 455 0.86 21.39 1.98
C GLN A 455 1.74 20.31 2.65
N SER A 456 1.85 19.15 2.01
CA SER A 456 2.69 18.05 2.50
C SER A 456 4.18 18.41 2.58
N TYR A 457 4.69 19.20 1.63
CA TYR A 457 6.07 19.70 1.65
C TYR A 457 6.32 20.63 2.85
N LYS A 458 5.47 21.66 3.02
CA LYS A 458 5.57 22.59 4.16
C LYS A 458 5.48 21.85 5.50
N PHE A 459 4.59 20.87 5.60
CA PHE A 459 4.47 20.02 6.78
C PHE A 459 5.75 19.24 7.06
N ASN A 460 6.34 18.58 6.06
CA ASN A 460 7.58 17.83 6.25
C ASN A 460 8.71 18.73 6.78
N ILE A 461 8.87 19.93 6.23
CA ILE A 461 9.86 20.92 6.70
C ILE A 461 9.59 21.32 8.15
N LYS A 462 8.34 21.69 8.49
CA LYS A 462 7.93 22.06 9.86
C LYS A 462 8.17 20.92 10.85
N LEU A 463 7.83 19.69 10.45
CA LEU A 463 7.99 18.48 11.23
C LEU A 463 9.46 18.17 11.51
N SER A 464 10.30 18.28 10.48
CA SER A 464 11.74 18.11 10.58
C SER A 464 12.37 19.09 11.59
N ASN A 465 12.05 20.37 11.48
CA ASN A 465 12.57 21.40 12.41
C ASN A 465 12.13 21.13 13.85
N LEU A 466 10.85 20.78 14.05
CA LEU A 466 10.31 20.43 15.36
C LEU A 466 11.07 19.25 16.00
N VAL A 467 11.36 18.21 15.23
CA VAL A 467 12.09 17.04 15.72
C VAL A 467 13.54 17.39 16.05
N GLN A 468 14.21 18.19 15.22
CA GLN A 468 15.57 18.65 15.48
C GLN A 468 15.67 19.46 16.77
N GLU A 469 14.74 20.40 16.99
CA GLU A 469 14.68 21.20 18.22
C GLU A 469 14.44 20.32 19.44
N ALA A 470 13.45 19.43 19.39
CA ALA A 470 13.16 18.50 20.48
C ALA A 470 14.36 17.61 20.81
N ARG A 471 15.10 17.12 19.81
CA ARG A 471 16.32 16.34 20.04
C ARG A 471 17.40 17.17 20.72
N LYS A 472 17.67 18.40 20.25
CA LYS A 472 18.66 19.30 20.87
C LYS A 472 18.34 19.60 22.32
N SER A 473 17.07 19.68 22.67
CA SER A 473 16.60 19.95 24.04
C SER A 473 16.42 18.68 24.89
N GLY A 474 16.67 17.47 24.37
CA GLY A 474 16.46 16.22 25.10
C GLY A 474 14.98 15.82 25.29
N ASN A 475 14.07 16.49 24.59
CA ASN A 475 12.61 16.40 24.76
C ASN A 475 11.93 15.65 23.61
N LEU A 476 12.63 14.71 22.96
CA LEU A 476 12.05 13.95 21.85
C LEU A 476 10.79 13.16 22.27
N ASN A 477 10.72 12.75 23.53
CA ASN A 477 9.58 12.04 24.08
C ASN A 477 8.30 12.90 24.15
N ASP A 478 8.42 14.23 24.17
CA ASP A 478 7.25 15.14 24.17
C ASP A 478 6.55 15.20 22.80
N LEU A 479 7.14 14.55 21.79
CA LEU A 479 6.57 14.46 20.45
C LEU A 479 5.66 13.24 20.26
N TYR A 480 5.68 12.27 21.18
CA TYR A 480 4.69 11.19 21.19
C TYR A 480 3.31 11.78 21.48
N ASP A 481 2.28 11.28 20.77
CA ASP A 481 0.90 11.78 20.81
C ASP A 481 0.68 13.26 20.44
N LYS A 482 1.75 13.99 20.10
CA LYS A 482 1.65 15.36 19.63
C LYS A 482 1.10 15.39 18.21
N GLU A 483 0.13 16.27 18.00
CA GLU A 483 -0.37 16.62 16.67
C GLU A 483 0.22 17.94 16.18
N LEU A 484 0.52 17.99 14.89
CA LEU A 484 1.02 19.18 14.20
C LEU A 484 0.00 19.62 13.15
N GLU A 485 -0.33 20.91 13.15
CA GLU A 485 -1.27 21.49 12.21
C GLU A 485 -0.66 21.63 10.80
N ILE A 486 -1.46 21.23 9.81
CA ILE A 486 -1.28 21.49 8.39
C ILE A 486 -2.25 22.62 8.04
N GLU A 487 -1.72 23.80 7.72
CA GLU A 487 -2.50 24.98 7.39
C GLU A 487 -3.16 24.86 6.01
N ALA A 488 -4.33 25.49 5.84
CA ALA A 488 -4.94 25.65 4.53
C ALA A 488 -4.13 26.65 3.68
N GLU A 489 -3.93 26.34 2.41
CA GLU A 489 -3.39 27.31 1.45
C GLU A 489 -4.52 28.21 0.91
N ASN A 490 -4.15 29.31 0.26
CA ASN A 490 -5.09 30.27 -0.33
C ASN A 490 -5.79 29.73 -1.59
N THR A 491 -6.51 28.63 -1.45
CA THR A 491 -7.26 27.95 -2.51
C THR A 491 -8.38 27.11 -1.93
N LYS A 492 -9.49 26.98 -2.68
CA LYS A 492 -10.66 26.17 -2.29
C LYS A 492 -10.38 24.66 -2.19
N HIS A 493 -9.20 24.23 -2.62
CA HIS A 493 -8.83 22.82 -2.73
C HIS A 493 -8.12 22.30 -1.49
N THR A 494 -7.55 23.18 -0.68
CA THR A 494 -6.81 22.87 0.54
C THR A 494 -7.68 23.14 1.75
N LYS A 495 -7.53 22.33 2.80
CA LYS A 495 -8.16 22.53 4.10
C LYS A 495 -7.11 22.37 5.18
N GLY A 496 -7.34 23.03 6.32
CA GLY A 496 -6.55 22.84 7.51
C GLY A 496 -6.95 21.55 8.22
N TYR A 497 -5.98 20.83 8.76
CA TYR A 497 -6.19 19.64 9.60
C TYR A 497 -4.93 19.33 10.40
N THR A 498 -5.04 18.43 11.38
CA THR A 498 -3.90 18.01 12.21
C THR A 498 -3.39 16.64 11.79
N ARG A 499 -2.13 16.36 12.13
CA ARG A 499 -1.47 15.07 11.89
C ARG A 499 -0.50 14.76 13.02
N ASN A 500 -0.54 13.54 13.55
CA ASN A 500 0.41 13.08 14.57
C ASN A 500 1.85 13.20 14.07
N VAL A 501 2.74 13.66 14.95
CA VAL A 501 4.18 13.85 14.70
C VAL A 501 4.88 12.50 14.62
N ILE A 502 4.63 11.60 15.57
CA ILE A 502 5.13 10.21 15.59
C ILE A 502 3.95 9.23 15.41
N LYS A 503 4.19 8.16 14.65
CA LYS A 503 3.29 7.01 14.50
C LYS A 503 3.97 5.74 14.99
N HIS A 504 3.19 4.80 15.52
CA HIS A 504 3.70 3.51 15.98
C HIS A 504 3.40 2.41 14.97
N PHE A 505 4.27 1.41 14.94
CA PHE A 505 3.96 0.13 14.34
C PHE A 505 2.93 -0.59 15.23
N LYS A 506 1.84 -1.08 14.64
CA LYS A 506 0.84 -1.90 15.35
C LYS A 506 1.01 -3.34 14.91
N ASN A 507 0.68 -4.32 15.77
CA ASN A 507 0.73 -5.75 15.46
C ASN A 507 1.96 -6.10 14.61
N HIS A 508 3.15 -5.91 15.17
CA HIS A 508 4.39 -6.03 14.41
C HIS A 508 5.25 -7.20 14.87
N ASN A 509 6.02 -7.74 13.94
CA ASN A 509 7.09 -8.68 14.25
C ASN A 509 8.19 -8.59 13.20
N LEU A 510 9.34 -9.11 13.57
CA LEU A 510 10.50 -9.21 12.70
C LEU A 510 11.13 -10.58 12.89
N VAL A 511 11.33 -11.30 11.80
CA VAL A 511 11.89 -12.65 11.77
C VAL A 511 13.12 -12.64 10.87
N HIS A 512 14.25 -13.08 11.42
CA HIS A 512 15.49 -13.25 10.67
C HIS A 512 15.47 -14.62 9.98
N ASN A 513 15.74 -14.62 8.69
CA ASN A 513 16.02 -15.81 7.90
C ASN A 513 17.47 -15.72 7.39
N ASP A 514 17.97 -16.79 6.77
CA ASP A 514 19.36 -16.85 6.31
C ASP A 514 19.71 -15.74 5.28
N ASP A 515 18.78 -15.45 4.36
CA ASP A 515 19.02 -14.56 3.22
C ASP A 515 18.21 -13.25 3.26
N TYR A 516 17.25 -13.13 4.18
CA TYR A 516 16.39 -11.96 4.30
C TYR A 516 15.81 -11.81 5.71
N VAL A 517 15.38 -10.59 6.03
CA VAL A 517 14.55 -10.31 7.20
C VAL A 517 13.11 -10.13 6.75
N GLU A 518 12.19 -10.91 7.31
CA GLU A 518 10.76 -10.69 7.11
C GLU A 518 10.23 -9.82 8.24
N VAL A 519 9.62 -8.70 7.87
CA VAL A 519 8.94 -7.83 8.82
C VAL A 519 7.46 -7.79 8.48
N PHE A 520 6.61 -7.85 9.50
CA PHE A 520 5.22 -7.47 9.35
C PHE A 520 4.83 -6.39 10.36
N PHE A 521 3.91 -5.52 9.96
CA PHE A 521 3.34 -4.48 10.81
C PHE A 521 2.05 -3.91 10.19
N ASP A 522 1.18 -3.39 11.04
CA ASP A 522 -0.02 -2.65 10.67
C ASP A 522 0.23 -1.15 10.78
N LEU A 523 -0.21 -0.41 9.75
CA LEU A 523 -0.23 1.04 9.76
C LEU A 523 -1.63 1.56 9.53
N ASP A 524 -2.00 2.62 10.24
CA ASP A 524 -3.26 3.34 10.02
C ASP A 524 -3.32 3.92 8.59
N SER A 525 -4.53 4.21 8.14
CA SER A 525 -4.76 4.94 6.89
C SER A 525 -4.00 6.28 6.88
N SER A 526 -3.69 6.76 5.68
CA SER A 526 -2.90 8.00 5.48
C SER A 526 -1.48 7.97 6.06
N THR A 527 -0.88 6.77 6.19
CA THR A 527 0.49 6.56 6.68
C THR A 527 1.35 5.89 5.60
N TYR A 528 2.63 6.25 5.50
CA TYR A 528 3.51 5.79 4.43
C TYR A 528 4.43 4.66 4.93
N ALA A 529 4.22 3.44 4.44
CA ALA A 529 5.07 2.30 4.78
C ALA A 529 6.55 2.51 4.44
N THR A 530 6.84 3.33 3.42
CA THR A 530 8.22 3.63 3.04
C THR A 530 8.95 4.49 4.08
N ILE A 531 8.22 5.32 4.83
CA ILE A 531 8.78 6.09 5.94
C ILE A 531 8.97 5.20 7.17
N ALA A 532 8.01 4.31 7.44
CA ALA A 532 8.14 3.29 8.48
C ALA A 532 9.35 2.36 8.22
N LEU A 533 9.55 1.93 6.98
CA LEU A 533 10.71 1.11 6.59
C LEU A 533 12.02 1.89 6.66
N ARG A 534 12.03 3.17 6.27
CA ARG A 534 13.19 4.06 6.45
C ARG A 534 13.61 4.08 7.91
N GLU A 535 12.65 4.26 8.81
CA GLU A 535 12.90 4.23 10.24
C GLU A 535 13.47 2.89 10.72
N LEU A 536 12.85 1.79 10.33
CA LEU A 536 13.27 0.44 10.69
C LEU A 536 14.69 0.14 10.22
N ILE A 537 15.00 0.49 8.96
CA ILE A 537 16.31 0.27 8.36
C ILE A 537 17.36 1.24 8.95
N GLY A 538 16.92 2.44 9.33
CA GLY A 538 17.80 3.50 9.80
C GLY A 538 18.60 4.18 8.69
N ASP A 539 18.14 4.07 7.44
CA ASP A 539 18.71 4.71 6.26
C ASP A 539 17.62 4.96 5.20
N ASP A 540 17.93 5.82 4.22
CA ASP A 540 17.07 6.07 3.08
C ASP A 540 16.82 4.78 2.29
N VAL A 541 15.55 4.56 1.97
CA VAL A 541 15.09 3.31 1.34
C VAL A 541 15.13 3.44 -0.17
N TYR A 542 15.95 2.60 -0.81
CA TYR A 542 16.00 2.48 -2.25
C TYR A 542 15.09 1.33 -2.72
N PHE A 543 14.11 1.67 -3.56
CA PHE A 543 13.28 0.67 -4.24
C PHE A 543 13.92 0.33 -5.59
N CYS A 544 14.08 -0.95 -5.89
CA CYS A 544 14.35 -1.37 -7.26
C CYS A 544 13.23 -0.85 -8.16
N LYS A 545 13.60 -0.15 -9.25
CA LYS A 545 12.64 0.41 -10.21
C LYS A 545 12.07 -0.61 -11.16
#